data_AF-A0A7X3BYQ3-F1
#
_entry.id   AF-A0A7X3BYQ3-F1
#
_cell.length_a   1.000
_cell.length_b   1.000
_cell.length_c   1.000
_cell.angle_alpha   90.00
_cell.angle_beta   90.00
_cell.angle_gamma   90.00
#
_symmetry.space_group_name_H-M   'P 1'
#
loop_
_entity.id
_entity.type
_entity.pdbx_description
1 polymer ?
#
loop_
_entity_poly.entity_id
_entity_poly.type
_entity_poly.pdbx_seq_one_letter_code
_entity_poly.pdbx_strand_id
1 'polypeptide(L)'
;RQGSKGVQITKTTYETVEGVETDKVLSTTTEVKTPAVPKVVKKGTKPVEGTAVETREEVIPFATKEQEDDTLKRGTRQVAQEGVNGKKQITETYKTIRGEKTNEAPTVEETVLQAPQDEIIKKGTKGLEKPTLEWVKTDKDVLKKSATASYTLNKPDGVEIKSIKVALKDNTGTVIK
;
A
#
# COMPACT_ATOMS: atom_id res chain seq x y z
N ARG A 1 -50.51 6.47 28.52
CA ARG A 1 -51.95 6.59 28.87
C ARG A 1 -52.08 6.28 30.36
N GLN A 2 -52.61 7.21 31.16
CA GLN A 2 -52.85 6.96 32.58
C GLN A 2 -54.00 5.96 32.72
N GLY A 3 -53.81 4.95 33.56
CA GLY A 3 -54.84 3.98 33.89
C GLY A 3 -55.79 4.51 34.97
N SER A 4 -56.98 3.94 35.04
CA SER A 4 -57.99 4.23 36.07
C SER A 4 -58.40 2.94 36.78
N LYS A 5 -58.68 3.03 38.09
CA LYS A 5 -59.18 1.88 38.85
C LYS A 5 -60.62 1.58 38.42
N GLY A 6 -60.96 0.30 38.33
CA GLY A 6 -62.33 -0.14 38.08
C GLY A 6 -63.17 -0.11 39.35
N VAL A 7 -64.49 -0.15 39.21
CA VAL A 7 -65.45 -0.21 40.31
C VAL A 7 -66.33 -1.44 40.14
N GLN A 8 -66.32 -2.31 41.14
CA GLN A 8 -67.16 -3.49 41.25
C GLN A 8 -68.07 -3.35 42.46
N ILE A 9 -69.34 -3.68 42.29
CA ILE A 9 -70.35 -3.67 43.35
C ILE A 9 -70.76 -5.10 43.61
N THR A 10 -70.66 -5.53 44.88
CA THR A 10 -71.17 -6.82 45.33
C THR A 10 -72.42 -6.57 46.17
N LYS A 11 -73.54 -7.17 45.78
CA LYS A 11 -74.80 -7.11 46.53
C LYS A 11 -75.10 -8.49 47.10
N THR A 12 -75.24 -8.56 48.42
CA THR A 12 -75.60 -9.77 49.15
C THR A 12 -77.01 -9.60 49.71
N THR A 13 -77.87 -10.59 49.47
CA THR A 13 -79.25 -10.64 49.97
C THR A 13 -79.35 -11.74 51.01
N TYR A 14 -79.91 -11.42 52.18
CA TYR A 14 -80.05 -12.35 53.31
C TYR A 14 -81.52 -12.74 53.50
N GLU A 15 -81.76 -13.90 54.13
CA GLU A 15 -83.08 -14.32 54.58
C GLU A 15 -83.49 -13.56 55.84
N THR A 16 -84.73 -13.09 55.94
CA THR A 16 -85.26 -12.38 57.12
C THR A 16 -86.50 -13.09 57.67
N VAL A 17 -86.62 -13.16 58.99
CA VAL A 17 -87.80 -13.69 59.70
C VAL A 17 -88.26 -12.62 60.68
N GLU A 18 -89.53 -12.23 60.59
CA GLU A 18 -90.12 -11.11 61.38
C GLU A 18 -89.35 -9.78 61.29
N GLY A 19 -88.69 -9.54 60.15
CA GLY A 19 -87.94 -8.30 59.90
C GLY A 19 -86.53 -8.27 60.49
N VAL A 20 -86.06 -9.34 61.13
CA VAL A 20 -84.68 -9.48 61.61
C VAL A 20 -83.86 -10.28 60.59
N GLU A 21 -82.70 -9.76 60.20
CA GLU A 21 -81.76 -10.46 59.30
C GLU A 21 -81.19 -11.71 59.99
N THR A 22 -81.17 -12.83 59.27
CA THR A 22 -80.55 -14.08 59.72
C THR A 22 -79.20 -14.29 59.00
N ASP A 23 -78.35 -15.16 59.54
CA ASP A 23 -77.02 -15.46 58.94
C ASP A 23 -77.11 -16.23 57.60
N LYS A 24 -78.31 -16.54 57.10
CA LYS A 24 -78.51 -17.30 55.87
C LYS A 24 -78.54 -16.39 54.65
N VAL A 25 -77.49 -16.46 53.83
CA VAL A 25 -77.37 -15.75 52.55
C VAL A 25 -78.24 -16.41 51.49
N LEU A 26 -79.14 -15.64 50.87
CA LEU A 26 -80.03 -16.10 49.81
C LEU A 26 -79.37 -16.00 48.42
N SER A 27 -78.68 -14.89 48.15
CA SER A 27 -77.95 -14.70 46.89
C SER A 27 -76.85 -13.65 47.04
N THR A 28 -75.76 -13.85 46.29
CA THR A 28 -74.70 -12.85 46.13
C THR A 28 -74.48 -12.62 44.65
N THR A 29 -74.71 -11.40 44.20
CA THR A 29 -74.48 -11.02 42.80
C THR A 29 -73.41 -9.93 42.75
N THR A 30 -72.46 -10.13 41.86
CA THR A 30 -71.36 -9.19 41.63
C THR A 30 -71.51 -8.54 40.27
N GLU A 31 -71.58 -7.22 40.24
CA GLU A 31 -71.71 -6.42 39.01
C GLU A 31 -70.50 -5.50 38.86
N VAL A 32 -69.83 -5.59 37.71
CA VAL A 32 -68.70 -4.71 37.38
C VAL A 32 -69.25 -3.47 36.69
N LYS A 33 -69.39 -2.35 37.43
CA LYS A 33 -69.91 -1.09 36.88
C LYS A 33 -68.91 -0.42 35.93
N THR A 34 -67.62 -0.45 36.25
CA THR A 34 -66.58 0.12 35.39
C THR A 34 -65.33 -0.75 35.42
N PRO A 35 -64.84 -1.23 34.26
CA PRO A 35 -63.60 -2.01 34.22
C PRO A 35 -62.38 -1.12 34.49
N ALA A 36 -61.36 -1.68 35.13
CA ALA A 36 -60.10 -0.98 35.33
C ALA A 36 -59.40 -0.77 33.97
N VAL A 37 -58.88 0.43 33.72
CA VAL A 37 -58.11 0.74 32.51
C VAL A 37 -56.62 0.63 32.84
N PRO A 38 -55.85 -0.23 32.16
CA PRO A 38 -54.43 -0.37 32.43
C PRO A 38 -53.64 0.90 32.05
N LYS A 39 -52.64 1.23 32.85
CA LYS A 39 -51.70 2.34 32.57
C LYS A 39 -50.70 1.88 31.50
N VAL A 40 -50.72 2.52 30.34
CA VAL A 40 -49.75 2.29 29.26
C VAL A 40 -48.58 3.26 29.41
N VAL A 41 -47.39 2.73 29.68
CA VAL A 41 -46.12 3.48 29.72
C VAL A 41 -45.37 3.27 28.41
N LYS A 42 -44.95 4.36 27.75
CA LYS A 42 -44.10 4.29 26.55
C LYS A 42 -42.64 4.39 26.99
N LYS A 43 -41.83 3.36 26.72
CA LYS A 43 -40.37 3.37 26.95
C LYS A 43 -39.68 3.70 25.61
N GLY A 44 -38.80 4.70 25.60
CA GLY A 44 -38.04 5.05 24.40
C GLY A 44 -36.92 4.03 24.12
N THR A 45 -36.69 3.71 22.86
CA THR A 45 -35.59 2.84 22.38
C THR A 45 -34.62 3.66 21.54
N LYS A 46 -33.82 4.55 22.16
CA LYS A 46 -32.76 5.26 21.43
C LYS A 46 -31.79 4.21 20.85
N PRO A 47 -31.47 4.22 19.54
CA PRO A 47 -30.49 3.31 18.98
C PRO A 47 -29.13 3.52 19.66
N VAL A 48 -28.39 2.44 19.90
CA VAL A 48 -27.00 2.51 20.38
C VAL A 48 -26.12 2.81 19.17
N GLU A 49 -25.42 3.93 19.20
CA GLU A 49 -24.42 4.30 18.19
C GLU A 49 -23.05 3.74 18.60
N GLY A 50 -22.24 3.35 17.62
CA GLY A 50 -20.89 2.83 17.82
C GLY A 50 -20.02 3.00 16.58
N THR A 51 -18.85 2.36 16.58
CA THR A 51 -17.91 2.33 15.45
C THR A 51 -17.42 0.91 15.17
N ALA A 52 -17.09 0.63 13.91
CA ALA A 52 -16.40 -0.59 13.48
C ALA A 52 -15.16 -0.18 12.68
N VAL A 53 -14.03 -0.81 12.96
CA VAL A 53 -12.74 -0.51 12.33
C VAL A 53 -12.29 -1.70 11.49
N GLU A 54 -11.95 -1.46 10.24
CA GLU A 54 -11.36 -2.44 9.34
C GLU A 54 -9.99 -1.95 8.89
N THR A 55 -9.03 -2.88 8.79
CA THR A 55 -7.67 -2.57 8.31
C THR A 55 -7.33 -3.47 7.13
N ARG A 56 -6.65 -2.90 6.14
CA ARG A 56 -6.03 -3.64 5.04
C ARG A 56 -4.61 -3.14 4.77
N GLU A 57 -3.76 -4.03 4.30
CA GLU A 57 -2.40 -3.67 3.85
C GLU A 57 -2.34 -3.58 2.34
N GLU A 58 -1.64 -2.57 1.83
CA GLU A 58 -1.33 -2.38 0.41
C GLU A 58 0.18 -2.20 0.21
N VAL A 59 0.67 -2.70 -0.92
CA VAL A 59 2.09 -2.62 -1.30
C VAL A 59 2.36 -1.28 -1.98
N ILE A 60 3.45 -0.62 -1.60
CA ILE A 60 3.95 0.57 -2.28
C ILE A 60 5.12 0.13 -3.19
N PRO A 61 4.97 0.16 -4.52
CA PRO A 61 6.05 -0.26 -5.41
C PRO A 61 7.27 0.66 -5.27
N PHE A 62 8.48 0.10 -5.36
CA PHE A 62 9.70 0.90 -5.46
C PHE A 62 9.85 1.53 -6.85
N ALA A 63 10.62 2.61 -6.94
CA ALA A 63 11.03 3.19 -8.21
C ALA A 63 12.45 2.75 -8.58
N THR A 64 12.75 2.67 -9.87
CA THR A 64 14.12 2.44 -10.37
C THR A 64 14.74 3.75 -10.80
N LYS A 65 15.95 4.03 -10.30
CA LYS A 65 16.77 5.20 -10.66
C LYS A 65 18.04 4.75 -11.35
N GLU A 66 18.35 5.39 -12.48
CA GLU A 66 19.58 5.14 -13.23
C GLU A 66 20.60 6.24 -12.95
N GLN A 67 21.84 5.85 -12.65
CA GLN A 67 22.96 6.76 -12.39
C GLN A 67 24.15 6.42 -13.29
N GLU A 68 24.77 7.42 -13.90
CA GLU A 68 26.02 7.21 -14.65
C GLU A 68 27.20 6.97 -13.71
N ASP A 69 28.08 6.03 -14.07
CA ASP A 69 29.28 5.69 -13.31
C ASP A 69 30.47 5.53 -14.28
N ASP A 70 31.46 6.42 -14.15
CA ASP A 70 32.65 6.48 -14.99
C ASP A 70 33.74 5.47 -14.59
N THR A 71 33.54 4.73 -13.50
CA THR A 71 34.41 3.63 -13.08
C THR A 71 34.02 2.32 -13.76
N LEU A 72 32.76 2.18 -14.15
CA LEU A 72 32.21 1.00 -14.82
C LEU A 72 32.39 1.08 -16.35
N LYS A 73 32.83 -0.03 -16.97
CA LYS A 73 33.04 -0.14 -18.42
C LYS A 73 31.79 0.32 -19.18
N ARG A 74 31.96 1.15 -20.22
CA ARG A 74 30.83 1.59 -21.06
C ARG A 74 29.98 0.42 -21.55
N GLY A 75 28.66 0.54 -21.41
CA GLY A 75 27.70 -0.48 -21.83
C GLY A 75 27.39 -1.55 -20.78
N THR A 76 28.07 -1.51 -19.61
CA THR A 76 27.70 -2.35 -18.47
C THR A 76 26.60 -1.72 -17.63
N ARG A 77 25.80 -2.57 -16.97
CA ARG A 77 24.81 -2.18 -15.97
C ARG A 77 25.06 -2.98 -14.70
N GLN A 78 24.98 -2.33 -13.55
CA GLN A 78 25.12 -2.97 -12.26
C GLN A 78 24.09 -2.43 -11.28
N VAL A 79 23.40 -3.31 -10.55
CA VAL A 79 22.54 -2.90 -9.43
C VAL A 79 23.44 -2.51 -8.27
N ALA A 80 23.37 -1.25 -7.87
CA ALA A 80 24.12 -0.69 -6.74
C ALA A 80 23.30 -0.76 -5.44
N GLN A 81 21.98 -0.73 -5.56
CA GLN A 81 21.04 -0.85 -4.47
C GLN A 81 19.81 -1.60 -4.97
N GLU A 82 19.44 -2.68 -4.28
CA GLU A 82 18.21 -3.43 -4.58
C GLU A 82 16.98 -2.61 -4.20
N GLY A 83 15.94 -2.69 -5.04
CA GLY A 83 14.64 -2.09 -4.75
C GLY A 83 13.87 -2.91 -3.74
N VAL A 84 13.23 -2.25 -2.78
CA VAL A 84 12.36 -2.90 -1.79
C VAL A 84 11.01 -2.19 -1.78
N ASN A 85 9.95 -2.95 -2.02
CA ASN A 85 8.60 -2.41 -1.92
C ASN A 85 8.30 -1.97 -0.48
N GLY A 86 7.64 -0.83 -0.36
CA GLY A 86 7.06 -0.37 0.88
C GLY A 86 5.73 -1.05 1.18
N LYS A 87 5.17 -0.71 2.35
CA LYS A 87 3.85 -1.15 2.80
C LYS A 87 3.11 0.01 3.44
N LYS A 88 1.83 0.15 3.13
CA LYS A 88 0.90 1.03 3.85
C LYS A 88 -0.26 0.22 4.42
N GLN A 89 -0.74 0.65 5.56
CA GLN A 89 -2.00 0.20 6.14
C GLN A 89 -3.06 1.25 5.87
N ILE A 90 -4.21 0.81 5.40
CA ILE A 90 -5.41 1.63 5.25
C ILE A 90 -6.38 1.21 6.35
N THR A 91 -6.80 2.18 7.15
CA THR A 91 -7.75 2.00 8.24
C THR A 91 -9.06 2.68 7.87
N GLU A 92 -10.15 1.92 7.86
CA GLU A 92 -11.50 2.38 7.55
C GLU A 92 -12.37 2.32 8.81
N THR A 93 -12.86 3.47 9.25
CA THR A 93 -13.73 3.57 10.43
C THR A 93 -15.16 3.84 9.99
N TYR A 94 -16.04 2.87 10.24
CA TYR A 94 -17.46 2.93 9.95
C TYR A 94 -18.26 3.30 11.19
N LYS A 95 -19.27 4.15 11.02
CA LYS A 95 -20.28 4.36 12.06
C LYS A 95 -21.24 3.16 12.08
N THR A 96 -21.63 2.73 13.28
CA THR A 96 -22.61 1.65 13.46
C THR A 96 -23.81 2.11 14.25
N ILE A 97 -24.99 1.58 13.91
CA ILE A 97 -26.23 1.76 14.65
C ILE A 97 -26.75 0.36 14.99
N ARG A 98 -26.88 0.06 16.29
CA ARG A 98 -27.25 -1.27 16.79
C ARG A 98 -26.30 -2.38 16.31
N GLY A 99 -25.01 -2.06 16.12
CA GLY A 99 -23.98 -3.00 15.69
C GLY A 99 -23.86 -3.18 14.18
N GLU A 100 -24.81 -2.67 13.39
CA GLU A 100 -24.77 -2.73 11.92
C GLU A 100 -24.10 -1.47 11.35
N LYS A 101 -23.26 -1.63 10.31
CA LYS A 101 -22.64 -0.51 9.60
C LYS A 101 -23.73 0.34 8.93
N THR A 102 -23.63 1.66 9.07
CA THR A 102 -24.51 2.58 8.36
C THR A 102 -24.08 2.73 6.90
N ASN A 103 -24.92 3.37 6.09
CA ASN A 103 -24.57 3.75 4.71
C ASN A 103 -23.72 5.03 4.65
N GLU A 104 -23.30 5.57 5.81
CA GLU A 104 -22.38 6.71 5.84
C GLU A 104 -21.00 6.24 5.36
N ALA A 105 -20.30 7.07 4.59
CA ALA A 105 -18.97 6.74 4.10
C ALA A 105 -17.99 6.56 5.29
N PRO A 106 -17.12 5.55 5.28
CA PRO A 106 -16.12 5.39 6.32
C PRO A 106 -15.11 6.55 6.28
N THR A 107 -14.54 6.86 7.43
CA THR A 107 -13.33 7.68 7.47
C THR A 107 -12.14 6.80 7.10
N VAL A 108 -11.34 7.23 6.14
CA VAL A 108 -10.19 6.48 5.62
C VAL A 108 -8.91 7.18 6.04
N GLU A 109 -8.02 6.46 6.71
CA GLU A 109 -6.69 6.91 7.09
C GLU A 109 -5.63 5.99 6.50
N GLU A 110 -4.59 6.57 5.90
CA GLU A 110 -3.45 5.82 5.39
C GLU A 110 -2.23 6.03 6.28
N THR A 111 -1.58 4.94 6.69
CA THR A 111 -0.34 4.96 7.47
C THR A 111 0.73 4.17 6.74
N VAL A 112 1.87 4.79 6.43
CA VAL A 112 3.02 4.10 5.84
C VAL A 112 3.71 3.30 6.94
N LEU A 113 3.69 1.97 6.82
CA LEU A 113 4.37 1.05 7.74
C LEU A 113 5.85 0.90 7.37
N GLN A 114 6.14 0.87 6.07
CA GLN A 114 7.47 0.77 5.53
C GLN A 114 7.55 1.61 4.26
N ALA A 115 8.49 2.56 4.20
CA ALA A 115 8.72 3.34 2.98
C ALA A 115 9.37 2.43 1.90
N PRO A 116 9.01 2.60 0.62
CA PRO A 116 9.72 1.92 -0.46
C PRO A 116 11.17 2.41 -0.51
N GLN A 117 12.07 1.50 -0.85
CA GLN A 117 13.47 1.79 -1.15
C GLN A 117 13.69 1.66 -2.64
N ASP A 118 14.18 2.73 -3.27
CA ASP A 118 14.43 2.74 -4.70
C ASP A 118 15.53 1.75 -5.11
N GLU A 119 15.36 1.14 -6.28
CA GLU A 119 16.42 0.39 -6.95
C GLU A 119 17.36 1.37 -7.65
N ILE A 120 18.67 1.25 -7.44
CA ILE A 120 19.66 2.09 -8.10
C ILE A 120 20.48 1.25 -9.07
N ILE A 121 20.36 1.55 -10.36
CA ILE A 121 21.14 0.91 -11.42
C ILE A 121 22.22 1.88 -11.90
N LYS A 122 23.47 1.47 -11.75
CA LYS A 122 24.62 2.19 -12.30
C LYS A 122 24.86 1.78 -13.75
N LYS A 123 24.97 2.79 -14.63
CA LYS A 123 25.32 2.66 -16.04
C LYS A 123 26.78 3.02 -16.24
N GLY A 124 27.55 2.07 -16.75
CA GLY A 124 28.95 2.32 -17.07
C GLY A 124 29.11 3.35 -18.19
N THR A 125 29.89 4.39 -17.92
CA THR A 125 30.26 5.44 -18.87
C THR A 125 31.78 5.56 -19.06
N LYS A 126 32.57 4.68 -18.41
CA LYS A 126 34.04 4.69 -18.53
C LYS A 126 34.47 4.71 -19.99
N GLY A 127 35.26 5.71 -20.34
CA GLY A 127 35.82 5.88 -21.67
C GLY A 127 36.67 4.69 -22.09
N LEU A 128 36.71 4.43 -23.41
CA LEU A 128 37.65 3.48 -23.97
C LEU A 128 39.05 4.09 -23.96
N GLU A 129 40.05 3.30 -23.60
CA GLU A 129 41.44 3.71 -23.73
C GLU A 129 41.83 3.81 -25.22
N LYS A 130 42.75 4.73 -25.54
CA LYS A 130 43.24 4.88 -26.91
C LYS A 130 44.24 3.76 -27.22
N PRO A 131 44.21 3.18 -28.43
CA PRO A 131 45.25 2.24 -28.83
C PRO A 131 46.60 2.96 -28.92
N THR A 132 47.66 2.29 -28.52
CA THR A 132 49.02 2.83 -28.59
C THR A 132 49.86 2.01 -29.57
N LEU A 133 50.74 2.70 -30.29
CA LEU A 133 51.70 2.09 -31.20
C LEU A 133 53.10 2.48 -30.73
N GLU A 134 53.93 1.48 -30.47
CA GLU A 134 55.29 1.65 -30.02
C GLU A 134 56.24 1.10 -31.08
N TRP A 135 57.20 1.92 -31.48
CA TRP A 135 58.25 1.51 -32.38
C TRP A 135 59.28 0.69 -31.61
N VAL A 136 59.54 -0.54 -32.05
CA VAL A 136 60.42 -1.47 -31.36
C VAL A 136 61.84 -1.31 -31.85
N LYS A 137 62.04 -1.45 -33.18
CA LYS A 137 63.35 -1.34 -33.81
C LYS A 137 63.26 -1.22 -35.32
N THR A 138 64.39 -0.88 -35.93
CA THR A 138 64.61 -1.06 -37.36
C THR A 138 65.90 -1.82 -37.61
N ASP A 139 65.78 -2.94 -38.29
CA ASP A 139 66.92 -3.73 -38.76
C ASP A 139 67.24 -3.30 -40.21
N LYS A 140 68.51 -2.97 -40.48
CA LYS A 140 68.97 -2.55 -41.82
C LYS A 140 69.76 -3.69 -42.45
N ASP A 141 69.44 -4.02 -43.70
CA ASP A 141 70.24 -4.89 -44.55
C ASP A 141 70.85 -4.04 -45.68
N VAL A 142 72.14 -3.74 -45.52
CA VAL A 142 72.88 -2.88 -46.45
C VAL A 142 73.08 -3.57 -47.80
N LEU A 143 73.33 -4.89 -47.80
CA LEU A 143 73.60 -5.65 -49.02
C LEU A 143 72.33 -5.75 -49.89
N LYS A 144 71.17 -5.90 -49.26
CA LYS A 144 69.86 -5.93 -49.93
C LYS A 144 69.23 -4.55 -50.12
N LYS A 145 69.86 -3.49 -49.61
CA LYS A 145 69.31 -2.12 -49.63
C LYS A 145 67.89 -2.05 -49.05
N SER A 146 67.64 -2.80 -47.97
CA SER A 146 66.31 -2.89 -47.34
C SER A 146 66.38 -2.57 -45.84
N ALA A 147 65.26 -2.16 -45.26
CA ALA A 147 65.10 -2.00 -43.83
C ALA A 147 63.77 -2.60 -43.37
N THR A 148 63.77 -3.26 -42.21
CA THR A 148 62.58 -3.85 -41.60
C THR A 148 62.29 -3.12 -40.30
N ALA A 149 61.13 -2.46 -40.23
CA ALA A 149 60.64 -1.83 -39.01
C ALA A 149 59.76 -2.81 -38.22
N SER A 150 60.04 -2.97 -36.94
CA SER A 150 59.22 -3.74 -35.99
C SER A 150 58.47 -2.77 -35.07
N TYR A 151 57.20 -3.07 -34.79
CA TYR A 151 56.35 -2.28 -33.92
C TYR A 151 55.47 -3.18 -33.05
N THR A 152 55.06 -2.67 -31.89
CA THR A 152 54.06 -3.28 -31.03
C THR A 152 52.81 -2.42 -31.07
N LEU A 153 51.65 -3.04 -31.30
CA LEU A 153 50.35 -2.39 -31.24
C LEU A 153 49.60 -2.88 -30.01
N ASN A 154 49.35 -1.98 -29.06
CA ASN A 154 48.47 -2.26 -27.94
C ASN A 154 47.05 -1.82 -28.30
N LYS A 155 46.13 -2.77 -28.31
CA LYS A 155 44.71 -2.58 -28.63
C LYS A 155 43.87 -2.83 -27.37
N PRO A 156 43.29 -1.79 -26.77
CA PRO A 156 42.42 -1.94 -25.60
C PRO A 156 41.13 -2.73 -25.91
N ASP A 157 40.53 -3.29 -24.86
CA ASP A 157 39.24 -3.96 -24.91
C ASP A 157 38.16 -3.04 -25.50
N GLY A 158 37.32 -3.58 -26.38
CA GLY A 158 36.20 -2.84 -26.96
C GLY A 158 36.58 -1.76 -27.99
N VAL A 159 37.87 -1.57 -28.28
CA VAL A 159 38.34 -0.67 -29.34
C VAL A 159 38.45 -1.42 -30.66
N GLU A 160 37.98 -0.82 -31.74
CA GLU A 160 38.19 -1.31 -33.11
C GLU A 160 39.22 -0.43 -33.83
N ILE A 161 40.24 -1.05 -34.42
CA ILE A 161 41.27 -0.34 -35.20
C ILE A 161 40.97 -0.57 -36.67
N LYS A 162 40.44 0.45 -37.35
CA LYS A 162 40.04 0.36 -38.76
C LYS A 162 41.23 0.34 -39.73
N SER A 163 42.27 1.11 -39.43
CA SER A 163 43.44 1.21 -40.30
C SER A 163 44.65 1.70 -39.53
N ILE A 164 45.83 1.22 -39.90
CA ILE A 164 47.12 1.76 -39.49
C ILE A 164 47.79 2.29 -40.75
N LYS A 165 48.26 3.54 -40.72
CA LYS A 165 48.96 4.17 -41.84
C LYS A 165 50.42 4.35 -41.50
N VAL A 166 51.29 3.86 -42.37
CA VAL A 166 52.73 4.12 -42.32
C VAL A 166 53.09 5.02 -43.49
N ALA A 167 53.98 5.97 -43.26
CA ALA A 167 54.52 6.84 -44.29
C ALA A 167 56.03 6.87 -44.15
N LEU A 168 56.74 6.49 -45.21
CA LEU A 168 58.18 6.68 -45.30
C LEU A 168 58.43 8.15 -45.66
N LYS A 169 59.27 8.84 -44.90
CA LYS A 169 59.65 10.23 -45.17
C LYS A 169 61.14 10.34 -45.42
N ASP A 170 61.52 11.24 -46.31
CA ASP A 170 62.92 11.63 -46.49
C ASP A 170 63.42 12.49 -45.31
N ASN A 171 64.68 12.89 -45.37
CA ASN A 171 65.31 13.77 -44.37
C ASN A 171 64.71 15.19 -44.33
N THR A 172 63.90 15.57 -45.32
CA THR A 172 63.17 16.85 -45.34
C THR A 172 61.76 16.71 -44.75
N GLY A 173 61.33 15.48 -44.40
CA GLY A 173 60.00 15.17 -43.91
C GLY A 173 58.96 14.94 -45.01
N THR A 174 59.39 14.90 -46.27
CA THR A 174 58.52 14.66 -47.43
C THR A 174 58.24 13.17 -47.57
N VAL A 175 56.97 12.79 -47.75
CA VAL A 175 56.58 11.39 -47.92
C VAL A 175 57.10 10.87 -49.26
N ILE A 176 57.89 9.81 -49.22
CA ILE A 176 58.44 9.13 -50.38
C ILE A 176 57.42 8.07 -50.84
N LYS A 177 57.06 8.10 -52.13
CA LYS A 177 56.15 7.11 -52.76
C LYS A 177 56.93 5.97 -53.38
#